data_AF-A0A2K8YSR5-F1
#
_entry.id   AF-A0A2K8YSR5-F1
#
_cell.length_a   1.000
_cell.length_b   1.000
_cell.length_c   1.000
_cell.angle_alpha   90.00
_cell.angle_beta   90.00
_cell.angle_gamma   90.00
#
_symmetry.space_group_name_H-M   'P 1'
#
loop_
_entity.id
_entity.type
_entity.pdbx_description
1 polymer ?
#
loop_
_entity_poly.entity_id
_entity_poly.type
_entity_poly.pdbx_seq_one_letter_code
_entity_poly.pdbx_strand_id
1 'polypeptide(L)'
;MNVKETRGEILDQLSRLLTLSHDAEKGYKEAAENAKDNELKSLFLTQSRQRSEFAISLDREIRALGGEPDNGTSIAADLHRAWINIKSTFASDDDKATVQECHRGDQEALDTYNAVLQETDLAASTRELLLQQKQSIDSANSTMARLALVV
;
A
#
# COMPACT_ATOMS: atom_id res chain seq x y z
N MET A 1 -22.06 10.40 18.16
CA MET A 1 -20.88 9.58 17.98
C MET A 1 -20.19 9.39 19.31
N ASN A 2 -19.93 8.15 19.69
CA ASN A 2 -19.32 7.75 20.97
C ASN A 2 -17.82 7.46 20.75
N VAL A 3 -16.94 7.78 21.71
CA VAL A 3 -15.48 7.52 21.65
C VAL A 3 -15.12 6.07 21.23
N LYS A 4 -15.93 5.07 21.62
CA LYS A 4 -15.75 3.67 21.19
C LYS A 4 -16.06 3.43 19.72
N GLU A 5 -17.00 4.19 19.17
CA GLU A 5 -17.46 4.14 17.77
C GLU A 5 -16.36 4.74 16.86
N THR A 6 -15.87 5.94 17.20
CA THR A 6 -14.74 6.61 16.54
C THR A 6 -13.47 5.75 16.51
N ARG A 7 -13.12 5.09 17.62
CA ARG A 7 -11.95 4.21 17.67
C ARG A 7 -12.09 3.00 16.75
N GLY A 8 -13.29 2.42 16.65
CA GLY A 8 -13.55 1.29 15.74
C GLY A 8 -13.31 1.69 14.29
N GLU A 9 -13.81 2.85 13.89
CA GLU A 9 -13.61 3.39 12.53
C GLU A 9 -12.15 3.66 12.20
N ILE A 10 -11.38 4.23 13.15
CA ILE A 10 -9.93 4.42 12.98
C ILE A 10 -9.22 3.07 12.80
N LEU A 11 -9.58 2.04 13.59
CA LEU A 11 -9.01 0.71 13.45
C LEU A 11 -9.34 0.07 12.11
N ASP A 12 -10.57 0.23 11.60
CA ASP A 12 -10.98 -0.26 10.29
C ASP A 12 -10.20 0.43 9.16
N GLN A 13 -10.01 1.74 9.27
CA GLN A 13 -9.21 2.52 8.32
C GLN A 13 -7.74 2.13 8.31
N LEU A 14 -7.12 1.95 9.48
CA LEU A 14 -5.74 1.47 9.58
C LEU A 14 -5.61 0.05 9.03
N SER A 15 -6.61 -0.81 9.27
CA SER A 15 -6.65 -2.17 8.71
C SER A 15 -6.75 -2.17 7.19
N ARG A 16 -7.47 -1.19 6.61
CA ARG A 16 -7.51 -0.99 5.16
C ARG A 16 -6.14 -0.58 4.60
N LEU A 17 -5.43 0.32 5.27
CA LEU A 17 -4.07 0.71 4.89
C LEU A 17 -3.07 -0.45 5.04
N LEU A 18 -3.23 -1.28 6.07
CA LEU A 18 -2.43 -2.49 6.27
C LEU A 18 -2.61 -3.47 5.10
N THR A 19 -3.86 -3.69 4.68
CA THR A 19 -4.19 -4.55 3.54
C THR A 19 -3.56 -4.01 2.25
N LEU A 20 -3.74 -2.72 1.97
CA LEU A 20 -3.13 -2.06 0.81
C LEU A 20 -1.60 -2.17 0.81
N SER A 21 -0.96 -2.08 1.97
CA SER A 21 0.49 -2.22 2.10
C SER A 21 0.95 -3.64 1.73
N HIS A 22 0.23 -4.67 2.18
CA HIS A 22 0.52 -6.05 1.79
C HIS A 22 0.24 -6.35 0.31
N ASP A 23 -0.82 -5.77 -0.26
CA ASP A 23 -1.12 -5.90 -1.69
C ASP A 23 -0.02 -5.25 -2.53
N ALA A 24 0.39 -4.03 -2.17
CA ALA A 24 1.48 -3.33 -2.84
C ALA A 24 2.82 -4.06 -2.69
N GLU A 25 3.13 -4.62 -1.52
CA GLU A 25 4.32 -5.46 -1.30
C GLU A 25 4.39 -6.60 -2.32
N LYS A 26 3.29 -7.33 -2.47
CA LYS A 26 3.20 -8.48 -3.38
C LYS A 26 3.19 -8.03 -4.84
N GLY A 27 2.44 -6.99 -5.18
CA GLY A 27 2.40 -6.44 -6.55
C GLY A 27 3.76 -5.95 -7.02
N TYR A 28 4.52 -5.26 -6.16
CA TYR A 28 5.90 -4.86 -6.47
C TYR A 28 6.84 -6.06 -6.59
N LYS A 29 6.64 -7.12 -5.79
CA LYS A 29 7.43 -8.34 -5.93
C LYS A 29 7.17 -9.03 -7.27
N GLU A 30 5.92 -9.11 -7.69
CA GLU A 30 5.54 -9.67 -8.99
C GLU A 30 6.04 -8.81 -10.15
N ALA A 31 5.95 -7.47 -10.04
CA ALA A 31 6.56 -6.55 -11.00
C ALA A 31 8.07 -6.80 -11.15
N ALA A 32 8.79 -7.05 -10.04
CA ALA A 32 10.21 -7.39 -10.08
C ALA A 32 10.52 -8.76 -10.72
N GLU A 33 9.59 -9.71 -10.61
CA GLU A 33 9.73 -11.04 -11.22
C GLU A 33 9.55 -10.97 -12.74
N ASN A 34 8.67 -10.09 -13.23
CA ASN A 34 8.36 -9.91 -14.65
C ASN A 34 9.23 -8.84 -15.35
N ALA A 35 9.90 -7.96 -14.61
CA ALA A 35 10.75 -6.93 -15.18
C ALA A 35 11.95 -7.51 -15.95
N LYS A 36 12.17 -7.01 -17.17
CA LYS A 36 13.32 -7.38 -18.03
C LYS A 36 14.54 -6.52 -17.71
N ASP A 37 14.32 -5.24 -17.43
CA ASP A 37 15.37 -4.33 -17.01
C ASP A 37 15.81 -4.59 -15.54
N ASN A 38 17.12 -4.71 -15.32
CA ASN A 38 17.68 -5.01 -14.00
C ASN A 38 17.55 -3.84 -13.02
N GLU A 39 17.56 -2.60 -13.49
CA GLU A 39 17.36 -1.41 -12.65
C GLU A 39 15.89 -1.34 -12.20
N LEU A 40 14.93 -1.59 -13.09
CA LEU A 40 13.51 -1.71 -12.75
C LEU A 40 13.28 -2.83 -11.73
N LYS A 41 13.87 -4.00 -11.95
CA LYS A 41 13.81 -5.10 -10.99
C LYS A 41 14.30 -4.70 -9.61
N SER A 42 15.45 -4.03 -9.52
CA SER A 42 15.98 -3.56 -8.24
C SER A 42 15.10 -2.49 -7.59
N LEU A 43 14.52 -1.60 -8.40
CA LEU A 43 13.60 -0.57 -7.93
C LEU A 43 12.33 -1.21 -7.34
N PHE A 44 11.70 -2.12 -8.06
CA PHE A 44 10.50 -2.82 -7.61
C PHE A 44 10.74 -3.64 -6.33
N LEU A 45 11.89 -4.32 -6.20
CA LEU A 45 12.26 -5.00 -4.95
C LEU A 45 12.44 -4.03 -3.78
N THR A 46 12.97 -2.84 -4.04
CA THR A 46 13.09 -1.77 -3.03
C THR A 46 11.72 -1.31 -2.57
N GLN A 47 10.80 -1.07 -3.50
CA GLN A 47 9.42 -0.68 -3.16
C GLN A 47 8.68 -1.78 -2.42
N SER A 48 8.83 -3.04 -2.82
CA SER A 48 8.23 -4.19 -2.12
C SER A 48 8.66 -4.24 -0.65
N ARG A 49 9.96 -4.09 -0.36
CA ARG A 49 10.48 -4.04 1.01
C ARG A 49 9.91 -2.88 1.81
N GLN A 50 9.86 -1.69 1.22
CA GLN A 50 9.28 -0.51 1.88
C GLN A 50 7.80 -0.73 2.25
N ARG A 51 7.01 -1.34 1.35
CA ARG A 51 5.60 -1.65 1.62
C ARG A 51 5.44 -2.69 2.75
N SER A 52 6.37 -3.65 2.84
CA SER A 52 6.45 -4.59 3.98
C SER A 52 6.71 -3.86 5.30
N GLU A 53 7.64 -2.89 5.32
CA GLU A 53 7.92 -2.06 6.50
C GLU A 53 6.71 -1.20 6.93
N PHE A 54 5.91 -0.74 5.97
CA PHE A 54 4.67 -0.01 6.25
C PHE A 54 3.64 -0.90 6.91
N ALA A 55 3.44 -2.11 6.38
CA ALA A 55 2.56 -3.11 6.97
C ALA A 55 2.95 -3.43 8.43
N ILE A 56 4.24 -3.64 8.71
CA ILE A 56 4.74 -3.86 10.07
C ILE A 56 4.42 -2.68 10.99
N SER A 57 4.59 -1.46 10.50
CA SER A 57 4.34 -0.25 11.30
C SER A 57 2.85 -0.03 11.58
N LEU A 58 1.99 -0.31 10.60
CA LEU A 58 0.53 -0.24 10.73
C LEU A 58 -0.01 -1.32 11.66
N ASP A 59 0.50 -2.56 11.57
CA ASP A 59 0.16 -3.65 12.50
C ASP A 59 0.46 -3.26 13.95
N ARG A 60 1.64 -2.68 14.20
CA ARG A 60 2.04 -2.18 15.53
C ARG A 60 1.10 -1.09 16.02
N GLU A 61 0.73 -0.14 15.16
CA GLU A 61 -0.17 0.97 15.50
C GLU A 61 -1.59 0.47 15.85
N ILE A 62 -2.14 -0.46 15.05
CA ILE A 62 -3.43 -1.11 15.31
C ILE A 62 -3.42 -1.79 16.69
N ARG A 63 -2.37 -2.55 17.02
CA ARG A 63 -2.21 -3.18 18.33
C ARG A 63 -2.08 -2.16 19.46
N ALA A 64 -1.34 -1.07 19.24
CA ALA A 64 -1.16 0.00 20.23
C ALA A 64 -2.50 0.70 20.57
N LEU A 65 -3.41 0.82 19.60
CA LEU A 65 -4.76 1.34 19.78
C LEU A 65 -5.74 0.32 20.40
N GLY A 66 -5.26 -0.88 20.72
CA GLY A 66 -6.04 -1.96 21.33
C GLY A 66 -6.92 -2.72 20.34
N GLY A 67 -6.66 -2.58 19.03
CA GLY A 67 -7.23 -3.44 18.00
C GLY A 67 -6.46 -4.74 17.88
N GLU A 68 -7.10 -5.76 17.33
CA GLU A 68 -6.41 -6.93 16.81
C GLU A 68 -6.29 -6.76 15.29
N PRO A 69 -5.08 -6.77 14.72
CA PRO A 69 -4.92 -6.89 13.28
C PRO A 69 -5.66 -8.15 12.85
N ASP A 70 -6.64 -8.01 11.95
CA ASP A 70 -7.46 -9.13 11.51
C ASP A 70 -6.56 -10.12 10.75
N ASN A 71 -6.10 -11.16 11.45
CA ASN A 71 -5.11 -12.13 10.98
C ASN A 71 -5.73 -13.18 10.03
N GLY A 72 -6.58 -12.74 9.10
CA GLY A 72 -6.70 -13.44 7.83
C GLY A 72 -8.02 -14.13 7.51
N THR A 73 -9.18 -13.62 7.94
CA THR A 73 -10.45 -14.07 7.33
C THR A 73 -11.04 -13.02 6.39
N SER A 74 -11.27 -11.78 6.85
CA SER A 74 -11.74 -10.69 5.97
C SER A 74 -10.58 -10.06 5.21
N ILE A 75 -9.49 -9.71 5.91
CA ILE A 75 -8.27 -9.18 5.26
C ILE A 75 -7.71 -10.17 4.24
N ALA A 76 -7.68 -11.48 4.53
CA ALA A 76 -7.18 -12.45 3.56
C ALA A 76 -8.09 -12.57 2.33
N ALA A 77 -9.41 -12.44 2.48
CA ALA A 77 -10.34 -12.50 1.36
C ALA A 77 -10.21 -11.27 0.43
N ASP A 78 -10.05 -10.08 1.00
CA ASP A 78 -9.83 -8.85 0.24
C ASP A 78 -8.44 -8.82 -0.39
N LEU A 79 -7.41 -9.23 0.36
CA LEU A 79 -6.05 -9.44 -0.13
C LEU A 79 -6.00 -10.48 -1.26
N HIS A 80 -6.80 -11.55 -1.19
CA HIS A 80 -6.84 -12.56 -2.24
C HIS A 80 -7.45 -12.00 -3.53
N ARG A 81 -8.51 -11.18 -3.44
CA ARG A 81 -9.11 -10.51 -4.60
C ARG A 81 -8.19 -9.45 -5.20
N ALA A 82 -7.60 -8.60 -4.36
CA ALA A 82 -6.65 -7.59 -4.79
C ALA A 82 -5.43 -8.23 -5.48
N TRP A 83 -4.87 -9.29 -4.89
CA TRP A 83 -3.81 -10.10 -5.51
C TRP A 83 -4.19 -10.69 -6.88
N ILE A 84 -5.42 -11.20 -7.04
CA ILE A 84 -5.90 -11.69 -8.33
C ILE A 84 -5.97 -10.55 -9.36
N ASN A 85 -6.45 -9.36 -8.98
CA ASN A 85 -6.53 -8.21 -9.88
C ASN A 85 -5.14 -7.75 -10.33
N ILE A 86 -4.19 -7.68 -9.39
CA ILE A 86 -2.77 -7.41 -9.65
C ILE A 86 -2.25 -8.42 -10.71
N LYS A 87 -2.38 -9.72 -10.45
CA LYS A 87 -1.97 -10.78 -11.40
C LYS A 87 -2.58 -10.65 -12.78
N SER A 88 -3.88 -10.33 -12.85
CA SER A 88 -4.56 -10.19 -14.14
C SER A 88 -4.02 -9.02 -14.97
N THR A 89 -3.44 -8.02 -14.30
CA THR A 89 -2.92 -6.81 -14.95
C THR A 89 -1.47 -6.97 -15.43
N PHE A 90 -0.67 -7.82 -14.78
CA PHE A 90 0.70 -8.16 -15.20
C PHE A 90 0.79 -9.25 -16.29
N ALA A 91 -0.31 -9.61 -16.96
CA ALA A 91 -0.31 -10.65 -17.99
C ALA A 91 0.44 -10.26 -19.28
N SER A 92 0.78 -8.98 -19.46
CA SER A 92 1.66 -8.52 -20.53
C SER A 92 3.10 -8.41 -20.05
N ASP A 93 3.99 -9.13 -20.72
CA ASP A 93 5.44 -9.21 -20.46
C ASP A 93 6.19 -7.91 -20.90
N ASP A 94 5.65 -6.76 -20.49
CA ASP A 94 6.02 -5.40 -20.92
C ASP A 94 6.37 -4.54 -19.69
N ASP A 95 7.62 -4.05 -19.64
CA ASP A 95 8.15 -3.21 -18.57
C ASP A 95 7.33 -1.90 -18.43
N LYS A 96 6.84 -1.35 -19.55
CA LYS A 96 6.01 -0.14 -19.54
C LYS A 96 4.66 -0.39 -18.91
N ALA A 97 3.99 -1.47 -19.28
CA ALA A 97 2.72 -1.87 -18.69
C ALA A 97 2.88 -2.12 -17.18
N THR A 98 3.97 -2.78 -16.79
CA THR A 98 4.32 -3.07 -15.39
C THR A 98 4.49 -1.77 -14.58
N VAL A 99 5.26 -0.80 -15.10
CA VAL A 99 5.44 0.50 -14.45
C VAL A 99 4.13 1.28 -14.35
N GLN A 100 3.30 1.26 -15.41
CA GLN A 100 2.00 1.94 -15.42
C GLN A 100 1.05 1.36 -14.36
N GLU A 101 1.09 0.05 -14.16
CA GLU A 101 0.27 -0.61 -13.15
C GLU A 101 0.74 -0.29 -11.73
N CYS A 102 2.05 -0.27 -11.49
CA CYS A 102 2.60 0.20 -10.21
C CYS A 102 2.19 1.66 -9.91
N HIS A 103 2.25 2.54 -10.91
CA HIS A 103 1.78 3.93 -10.79
C HIS A 103 0.28 4.00 -10.45
N ARG A 104 -0.56 3.23 -11.14
CA ARG A 104 -2.01 3.18 -10.86
C ARG A 104 -2.29 2.71 -9.43
N GLY A 105 -1.63 1.63 -9.00
CA GLY A 105 -1.79 1.09 -7.63
C GLY A 105 -1.35 2.07 -6.55
N ASP A 106 -0.21 2.76 -6.74
CA ASP A 106 0.25 3.77 -5.79
C ASP A 106 -0.68 5.00 -5.76
N GLN A 107 -1.30 5.38 -6.88
CA GLN A 107 -2.32 6.45 -6.89
C GLN A 107 -3.55 6.08 -6.04
N GLU A 108 -4.05 4.85 -6.15
CA GLU A 108 -5.17 4.35 -5.33
C GLU A 108 -4.80 4.28 -3.84
N ALA A 109 -3.55 3.93 -3.53
CA ALA A 109 -3.03 3.98 -2.17
C ALA A 109 -3.03 5.42 -1.65
N LEU A 110 -2.49 6.39 -2.41
CA LEU A 110 -2.45 7.81 -2.02
C LEU A 110 -3.84 8.36 -1.72
N ASP A 111 -4.84 8.04 -2.54
CA ASP A 111 -6.22 8.46 -2.33
C ASP A 111 -6.79 7.90 -1.02
N THR A 112 -6.46 6.65 -0.70
CA THR A 112 -6.84 6.04 0.58
C THR A 112 -6.14 6.69 1.76
N TYR A 113 -4.83 6.94 1.68
CA TYR A 113 -4.10 7.68 2.74
C TYR A 113 -4.68 9.07 2.94
N ASN A 114 -5.03 9.78 1.86
CA ASN A 114 -5.66 11.10 1.93
C ASN A 114 -7.01 11.04 2.65
N ALA A 115 -7.85 10.05 2.35
CA ALA A 115 -9.13 9.86 3.01
C ALA A 115 -8.95 9.61 4.52
N VAL A 116 -8.06 8.72 4.91
CA VAL A 116 -7.80 8.43 6.34
C VAL A 116 -7.22 9.66 7.06
N LEU A 117 -6.33 10.41 6.41
CA LEU A 117 -5.75 11.63 6.98
C LEU A 117 -6.76 12.78 7.16
N GLN A 118 -7.95 12.73 6.54
CA GLN A 118 -9.01 13.69 6.78
C GLN A 118 -9.72 13.49 8.13
N GLU A 119 -9.59 12.31 8.75
CA GLU A 119 -10.16 12.07 10.07
C GLU A 119 -9.56 13.00 11.12
N THR A 120 -10.39 13.67 11.90
CA THR A 120 -9.95 14.64 12.92
C THR A 120 -9.43 13.97 14.17
N ASP A 121 -9.87 12.75 14.44
CA ASP A 121 -9.70 12.09 15.74
C ASP A 121 -8.46 11.15 15.79
N LEU A 122 -7.63 11.19 14.75
CA LEU A 122 -6.34 10.49 14.73
C LEU A 122 -5.40 11.06 15.79
N ALA A 123 -4.79 10.17 16.58
CA ALA A 123 -3.69 10.54 17.44
C ALA A 123 -2.53 11.14 16.62
N ALA A 124 -1.82 12.10 17.20
CA ALA A 124 -0.76 12.82 16.50
C ALA A 124 0.34 11.88 15.96
N SER A 125 0.71 10.85 16.73
CA SER A 125 1.67 9.82 16.32
C SER A 125 1.18 9.00 15.13
N THR A 126 -0.10 8.60 15.13
CA THR A 126 -0.72 7.89 14.01
C THR A 126 -0.69 8.76 12.76
N ARG A 127 -1.10 10.03 12.89
CA ARG A 127 -1.09 10.98 11.77
C ARG A 127 0.30 11.17 11.19
N GLU A 128 1.33 11.31 12.03
CA GLU A 128 2.72 11.45 11.60
C GLU A 128 3.19 10.21 10.83
N LEU A 129 2.93 9.00 11.36
CA LEU A 129 3.23 7.74 10.69
C LEU A 129 2.59 7.70 9.28
N LEU A 130 1.30 8.02 9.19
CA LEU A 130 0.57 8.00 7.92
C LEU A 130 1.09 9.04 6.92
N LEU A 131 1.48 10.24 7.39
CA LEU A 131 2.09 11.27 6.54
C LEU A 131 3.44 10.83 5.97
N GLN A 132 4.29 10.22 6.79
CA GLN A 132 5.61 9.71 6.36
C GLN A 132 5.48 8.61 5.30
N GLN A 133 4.54 7.68 5.51
CA GLN A 133 4.25 6.63 4.53
C GLN A 133 3.70 7.23 3.24
N LYS A 134 2.68 8.10 3.31
CA LYS A 134 2.11 8.79 2.15
C LYS A 134 3.18 9.52 1.33
N GLN A 135 4.08 10.27 1.97
CA GLN A 135 5.15 10.99 1.27
C GLN A 135 6.09 10.05 0.51
N SER A 136 6.37 8.88 1.09
CA SER A 136 7.20 7.86 0.45
C SER A 136 6.48 7.23 -0.76
N ILE A 137 5.17 6.98 -0.65
CA ILE A 137 4.34 6.50 -1.76
C ILE A 137 4.30 7.55 -2.87
N ASP A 138 4.11 8.83 -2.55
CA ASP A 138 4.06 9.92 -3.54
C ASP A 138 5.37 10.05 -4.33
N SER A 139 6.50 9.87 -3.64
CA SER A 139 7.83 9.87 -4.25
C SER A 139 8.03 8.67 -5.19
N ALA A 140 7.57 7.47 -4.77
CA ALA A 140 7.58 6.27 -5.61
C ALA A 140 6.67 6.43 -6.83
N ASN A 141 5.45 6.91 -6.64
CA ASN A 141 4.47 7.18 -7.69
C ASN A 141 5.02 8.14 -8.74
N SER A 142 5.60 9.26 -8.30
CA SER A 142 6.27 10.25 -9.18
C SER A 142 7.46 9.67 -9.95
N THR A 143 8.10 8.62 -9.41
CA THR A 143 9.18 7.90 -10.10
C THR A 143 8.60 6.98 -11.16
N MET A 144 7.55 6.21 -10.85
CA MET A 144 6.85 5.35 -11.81
C MET A 144 6.25 6.16 -12.97
N ALA A 145 5.64 7.31 -12.68
CA ALA A 145 5.11 8.22 -13.69
C ALA A 145 6.17 8.66 -14.70
N ARG A 146 7.40 8.96 -14.23
CA ARG A 146 8.52 9.34 -15.09
C ARG A 146 9.04 8.16 -15.90
N LEU A 147 9.19 7.00 -15.27
CA LEU A 147 9.64 5.78 -15.93
C LEU A 147 8.69 5.37 -17.06
N ALA A 148 7.38 5.44 -16.86
CA ALA A 148 6.37 5.10 -17.88
C ALA A 148 6.49 5.91 -19.20
N LEU A 149 7.22 7.02 -19.19
CA LEU A 149 7.48 7.85 -20.38
C LEU A 149 8.75 7.44 -21.13
N VAL A 150 9.67 6.73 -20.48
CA VAL A 150 11.03 6.48 -21.00
C VAL A 150 11.38 4.99 -21.14
N VAL A 151 10.64 4.10 -20.46
CA VAL A 151 10.76 2.64 -20.61
C VAL A 151 9.96 2.13 -21.80
#